data_AF-A0A1M5XSP7-F1
#
_entry.id   AF-A0A1M5XSP7-F1
#
_cell.length_a   1.000
_cell.length_b   1.000
_cell.length_c   1.000
_cell.angle_alpha   90.00
_cell.angle_beta   90.00
_cell.angle_gamma   90.00
#
_symmetry.space_group_name_H-M   'P 1'
#
loop_
_entity.id
_entity.type
_entity.pdbx_description
1 polymer ?
#
loop_
_entity_poly.entity_id
_entity_poly.type
_entity_poly.pdbx_seq_one_letter_code
_entity_poly.pdbx_strand_id
1 'polypeptide(L)' 'MPRGVKRERNIPEEIVSIKAQIAKHESAIKSLKAQLSSLQDELEQTELKSLNKLLKESGLTTKELENIIIKPKEDIA' A
#
# COMPACT_ATOMS: atom_id res chain seq x y z
N MET A 1 43.98 -38.37 15.37
CA MET A 1 42.70 -37.65 15.19
C MET A 1 42.66 -37.12 13.77
N PRO A 2 41.68 -37.48 12.92
CA PRO A 2 41.63 -37.01 11.54
C PRO A 2 41.42 -35.49 11.53
N ARG A 3 42.35 -34.78 10.92
CA ARG A 3 42.34 -33.32 10.77
C ARG A 3 41.23 -32.92 9.80
N GLY A 4 40.48 -31.86 10.15
CA GLY A 4 39.31 -31.38 9.43
C GLY A 4 39.53 -31.25 7.92
N VAL A 5 38.77 -32.03 7.17
CA VAL A 5 38.58 -31.85 5.73
C VAL A 5 37.93 -30.49 5.49
N LYS A 6 38.61 -29.60 4.77
CA LYS A 6 37.97 -28.40 4.21
C LYS A 6 36.87 -28.89 3.26
N ARG A 7 35.60 -28.71 3.64
CA ARG A 7 34.48 -28.89 2.71
C ARG A 7 34.68 -27.91 1.56
N GLU A 8 34.86 -28.42 0.35
CA GLU A 8 34.81 -27.61 -0.86
C GLU A 8 33.41 -27.00 -0.96
N ARG A 9 33.33 -25.70 -1.25
CA ARG A 9 32.04 -25.02 -1.40
C ARG A 9 31.39 -25.53 -2.67
N ASN A 10 30.16 -26.03 -2.55
CA ASN A 10 29.37 -26.41 -3.72
C ASN A 10 28.68 -25.15 -4.28
N ILE A 11 29.47 -24.34 -5.00
CA ILE A 11 29.02 -23.07 -5.59
C ILE A 11 27.74 -23.26 -6.44
N PRO A 12 27.59 -24.31 -7.26
CA PRO A 12 26.34 -24.59 -7.98
C PRO A 12 25.10 -24.70 -7.08
N GLU A 13 25.18 -25.43 -5.96
CA GLU A 13 24.06 -25.57 -5.02
C GLU A 13 23.74 -24.26 -4.32
N GLU A 14 24.77 -23.50 -3.93
CA GLU A 14 24.60 -22.16 -3.34
C GLU A 14 23.88 -21.21 -4.30
N ILE A 15 24.21 -21.23 -5.60
CA ILE A 15 23.53 -20.44 -6.64
C ILE A 15 22.06 -20.84 -6.75
N VAL A 16 21.74 -22.14 -6.76
CA VAL A 16 20.36 -22.62 -6.84
C VAL A 16 19.56 -22.19 -5.61
N SER A 17 20.15 -22.31 -4.42
CA SER A 17 19.53 -21.86 -3.17
C SER A 17 19.25 -20.36 -3.17
N ILE A 18 20.21 -19.54 -3.61
CA ILE A 18 20.04 -18.09 -3.70
C ILE A 18 18.94 -17.73 -4.72
N LYS A 19 18.89 -18.40 -5.88
CA LYS A 19 17.81 -18.19 -6.87
C LYS A 19 16.43 -18.53 -6.30
N ALA A 20 16.32 -19.62 -5.54
CA ALA A 20 15.06 -19.99 -4.89
C ALA A 20 14.65 -18.95 -3.83
N GLN A 21 15.60 -18.41 -3.06
CA GLN A 21 15.35 -17.34 -2.12
C GLN A 21 14.89 -16.05 -2.82
N ILE A 22 15.53 -15.67 -3.93
CA ILE A 22 15.12 -14.52 -4.74
C ILE A 22 13.67 -14.68 -5.20
N ALA A 23 13.31 -15.83 -5.78
CA ALA A 23 11.95 -16.10 -6.25
C ALA A 23 10.90 -16.03 -5.11
N LYS A 24 11.26 -16.52 -3.91
CA LYS A 24 10.42 -16.42 -2.72
C LYS A 24 10.22 -14.97 -2.29
N HIS A 25 11.29 -14.18 -2.24
CA HIS A 25 11.22 -12.77 -1.88
C HIS A 25 10.43 -11.94 -2.90
N GLU A 26 10.60 -12.20 -4.20
CA GLU A 26 9.80 -11.56 -5.25
C GLU A 26 8.30 -11.85 -5.10
N SER A 27 7.95 -13.09 -4.80
CA SER A 27 6.56 -13.48 -4.55
C SER A 27 6.00 -12.78 -3.31
N ALA A 28 6.78 -12.69 -2.23
CA ALA A 28 6.40 -11.96 -1.03
C ALA A 28 6.20 -10.46 -1.31
N ILE A 29 7.09 -9.83 -2.08
CA ILE A 29 6.97 -8.42 -2.47
C ILE A 29 5.68 -8.18 -3.27
N LYS A 30 5.36 -9.07 -4.23
CA LYS A 30 4.09 -8.96 -4.98
C LYS A 30 2.88 -9.04 -4.07
N SER A 31 2.87 -9.99 -3.13
CA SER A 31 1.79 -10.14 -2.16
C SER A 31 1.64 -8.90 -1.27
N LEU A 32 2.75 -8.38 -0.73
CA LEU A 32 2.73 -7.17 0.10
C LEU A 32 2.26 -5.94 -0.67
N LYS A 33 2.64 -5.80 -1.95
CA LYS A 33 2.13 -4.71 -2.80
C LYS A 33 0.62 -4.79 -3.00
N ALA A 34 0.08 -5.98 -3.22
CA ALA A 34 -1.36 -6.18 -3.35
C ALA A 34 -2.10 -5.84 -2.05
N GLN A 35 -1.56 -6.26 -0.90
CA GLN A 35 -2.11 -5.90 0.41
C GLN A 35 -2.08 -4.39 0.66
N LEU A 36 -0.98 -3.73 0.29
CA LEU A 36 -0.86 -2.28 0.41
C LEU A 36 -1.92 -1.56 -0.42
N SER A 37 -2.12 -1.96 -1.67
CA SER A 37 -3.17 -1.39 -2.53
C SER A 37 -4.56 -1.56 -1.90
N SER A 38 -4.87 -2.77 -1.41
CA SER A 38 -6.16 -3.04 -0.75
C SER A 38 -6.38 -2.15 0.48
N LEU A 39 -5.33 -1.96 1.30
CA LEU A 39 -5.42 -1.09 2.48
C LEU A 39 -5.56 0.38 2.12
N GLN A 40 -4.94 0.83 1.02
CA GLN A 40 -5.14 2.18 0.51
C GLN A 40 -6.58 2.40 0.05
N ASP A 41 -7.14 1.46 -0.72
CA ASP A 41 -8.54 1.52 -1.16
C ASP A 41 -9.51 1.53 0.04
N GLU A 42 -9.24 0.71 1.07
CA GLU A 42 -10.02 0.71 2.31
C GLU A 42 -9.93 2.05 3.05
N LEU A 43 -8.73 2.63 3.16
CA LEU A 43 -8.51 3.93 3.79
C LEU A 43 -9.32 5.00 3.07
N GLU A 44 -9.19 5.11 1.75
CA GLU A 44 -9.94 6.08 0.93
C GLU A 44 -11.45 5.92 1.12
N GLN A 45 -11.97 4.69 1.15
CA GLN A 45 -13.38 4.44 1.42
C GLN A 45 -13.80 4.87 2.82
N THR A 46 -12.97 4.64 3.84
CA THR A 46 -13.27 5.08 5.22
C THR A 46 -13.27 6.60 5.34
N GLU A 47 -12.34 7.28 4.69
CA GLU A 47 -12.28 8.74 4.63
C GLU A 47 -13.51 9.31 3.92
N LEU A 48 -13.91 8.74 2.79
CA LEU A 48 -15.13 9.13 2.08
C LEU A 48 -16.40 8.89 2.92
N LYS A 49 -16.47 7.79 3.66
CA LYS A 49 -17.59 7.53 4.59
C LYS A 49 -17.62 8.55 5.72
N SER A 50 -16.46 8.87 6.29
CA SER A 50 -16.31 9.88 7.34
C SER A 50 -16.76 11.27 6.83
N LEU A 51 -16.28 11.67 5.65
CA LEU A 51 -16.68 12.92 5.01
C LEU A 51 -18.19 12.98 4.76
N ASN A 52 -18.78 11.91 4.22
CA ASN A 52 -20.23 11.85 4.01
C ASN A 52 -21.02 11.92 5.33
N LYS A 53 -20.50 11.34 6.41
CA LYS A 53 -21.12 11.44 7.74
C LYS A 53 -21.08 12.89 8.24
N LEU A 54 -19.92 13.56 8.14
CA LEU A 54 -19.76 14.97 8.52
C LEU A 54 -20.68 15.90 7.70
N LEU A 55 -20.81 15.65 6.40
CA LEU A 55 -21.73 16.39 5.54
C LEU A 55 -23.19 16.25 6.01
N LYS A 56 -23.62 15.02 6.31
CA LYS A 56 -24.98 14.78 6.85
C LYS A 56 -25.20 15.45 8.20
N GLU A 57 -24.21 15.39 9.10
CA GLU A 57 -24.29 16.01 10.43
C GLU A 57 -24.31 17.53 10.37
N SER A 58 -23.60 18.12 9.42
CA SER A 58 -23.61 19.57 9.16
C SER A 58 -24.82 20.04 8.34
N GLY A 59 -25.68 19.11 7.89
CA GLY A 59 -26.82 19.42 7.03
C GLY A 59 -26.43 19.90 5.64
N LEU A 60 -25.15 19.74 5.26
CA LEU A 60 -24.62 20.15 3.97
C LEU A 60 -24.70 18.99 2.98
N THR A 61 -25.11 19.31 1.77
CA THR A 61 -25.02 18.42 0.62
C THR A 61 -23.66 18.56 -0.05
N THR A 62 -23.25 17.53 -0.79
CA THR A 62 -22.02 17.57 -1.59
C THR A 62 -22.02 18.74 -2.60
N LYS A 63 -23.19 19.11 -3.13
CA LYS A 63 -23.36 20.26 -4.04
C LYS A 63 -23.16 21.60 -3.35
N GLU A 64 -23.60 21.73 -2.10
CA GLU A 64 -23.37 22.96 -1.32
C GLU A 64 -21.89 23.09 -0.95
N LEU A 65 -21.24 21.98 -0.61
CA LEU A 65 -19.79 21.98 -0.41
C LEU A 65 -19.03 22.34 -1.68
N GLU A 66 -19.47 21.83 -2.84
CA GLU A 66 -18.94 22.17 -4.16
C GLU A 66 -19.08 23.66 -4.44
N ASN A 67 -20.25 24.26 -4.16
CA ASN A 67 -20.47 25.69 -4.31
C ASN A 67 -19.57 26.53 -3.38
N ILE A 68 -19.35 26.09 -2.14
CA ILE A 68 -18.47 26.79 -1.18
C ILE A 68 -17.00 26.71 -1.60
N ILE A 69 -16.54 25.57 -2.12
CA ILE A 69 -15.13 25.33 -2.44
C ILE A 69 -14.77 25.85 -3.85
N ILE A 70 -15.65 25.69 -4.84
CA ILE A 70 -15.39 26.03 -6.25
C ILE A 70 -15.78 27.46 -6.58
N LYS A 71 -16.80 28.03 -5.90
CA LYS A 71 -17.21 29.44 -6.07
C LYS A 71 -17.01 30.30 -4.80
N PRO A 72 -15.79 30.44 -4.26
CA PRO A 72 -15.57 31.28 -3.08
C PRO A 72 -15.65 32.80 -3.34
N LYS A 73 -15.89 33.27 -4.59
CA LYS A 73 -15.70 34.69 -4.97
C LYS A 73 -16.72 35.25 -6.00
N GLU A 74 -18.02 35.05 -5.82
CA GLU A 74 -19.01 35.91 -6.50
C GLU A 74 -19.57 37.02 -5.59
N ASP A 75 -19.32 36.99 -4.28
CA ASP A 75 -19.81 37.99 -3.32
C ASP A 75 -18.68 38.71 -2.54
N ILE A 76 -17.76 39.37 -3.27
CA ILE A 76 -17.05 40.52 -2.69
C ILE A 76 -17.39 41.72 -3.57
N ALA A 77 -18.33 42.51 -3.04
CA ALA A 77 -18.78 43.80 -3.55
C ALA A 77 -17.65 44.84 -3.69
#